data_AF-A0A6A7BTT9-F1
#
_entry.id   AF-A0A6A7BTT9-F1
#
_cell.length_a   1.000
_cell.length_b   1.000
_cell.length_c   1.000
_cell.angle_alpha   90.00
_cell.angle_beta   90.00
_cell.angle_gamma   90.00
#
_symmetry.space_group_name_H-M   'P 1'
#
loop_
_entity.id
_entity.type
_entity.pdbx_description
1 polymer ?
#
loop_
_entity_poly.entity_id
_entity_poly.type
_entity_poly.pdbx_seq_one_letter_code
_entity_poly.pdbx_strand_id
1 'polypeptide(L)'
;STDDPISLDHQQCFDTGWGDGTSLISLKTPCLGLAWTNQLGTRIALLKGLASNGTTKRTMKIVFSAWCHEASVNFEITSGGVRALT
;
A
#
# COMPACT_ATOMS: atom_id res chain seq x y z
N SER A 1 28.91 3.56 -15.47
CA SER A 1 27.70 3.14 -16.18
C SER A 1 26.78 2.45 -15.20
N THR A 2 25.54 2.92 -15.12
CA THR A 2 24.46 2.48 -14.22
C THR A 2 23.87 1.15 -14.73
N ASP A 3 24.69 0.10 -14.79
CA ASP A 3 24.30 -1.27 -15.17
C ASP A 3 24.11 -2.15 -13.91
N ASP A 4 23.85 -1.53 -12.76
CA ASP A 4 23.67 -2.24 -11.50
C ASP A 4 22.26 -2.80 -11.44
N PRO A 5 22.04 -4.14 -11.47
CA PRO A 5 20.73 -4.81 -11.36
C PRO A 5 20.07 -4.62 -9.98
N ILE A 6 20.59 -3.67 -9.17
CA ILE A 6 20.14 -3.32 -7.82
C ILE A 6 20.05 -1.79 -7.51
N SER A 7 20.03 -0.90 -8.52
CA SER A 7 19.64 0.52 -8.34
C SER A 7 18.29 0.69 -7.58
N LEU A 8 17.86 1.90 -7.19
CA LEU A 8 16.52 2.11 -6.59
C LEU A 8 15.41 1.45 -7.45
N ASP A 9 15.66 1.35 -8.75
CA ASP A 9 14.87 0.68 -9.79
C ASP A 9 14.77 -0.86 -9.64
N HIS A 10 15.47 -1.46 -8.68
CA HIS A 10 15.62 -2.90 -8.53
C HIS A 10 15.29 -3.41 -7.11
N GLN A 11 14.75 -2.57 -6.24
CA GLN A 11 14.35 -2.95 -4.89
C GLN A 11 13.03 -3.72 -4.85
N GLN A 12 13.00 -4.87 -4.16
CA GLN A 12 11.77 -5.38 -3.51
C GLN A 12 11.61 -4.78 -2.12
N CYS A 13 10.39 -4.37 -1.77
CA CYS A 13 9.89 -4.70 -0.44
C CYS A 13 8.70 -5.63 -0.65
N PHE A 14 8.92 -6.92 -0.41
CA PHE A 14 7.87 -7.94 -0.37
C PHE A 14 7.78 -8.48 1.04
N ASP A 15 7.11 -7.70 1.88
CA ASP A 15 6.31 -8.19 2.99
C ASP A 15 5.15 -7.20 3.11
N THR A 16 4.11 -7.38 2.30
CA THR A 16 2.83 -6.71 2.59
C THR A 16 1.81 -7.77 2.88
N GLY A 17 2.09 -8.52 3.93
CA GLY A 17 1.03 -8.64 4.91
C GLY A 17 0.39 -7.29 5.09
N TRP A 18 -0.89 -7.12 4.78
CA TRP A 18 -1.54 -5.82 4.88
C TRP A 18 -1.75 -5.41 6.35
N GLY A 19 -0.82 -5.80 7.23
CA GLY A 19 -0.76 -5.67 8.67
C GLY A 19 0.64 -5.20 9.08
N ASP A 20 0.73 -3.91 9.31
CA ASP A 20 1.59 -3.25 10.29
C ASP A 20 1.08 -3.44 11.74
N GLY A 21 0.28 -4.50 11.98
CA GLY A 21 -0.29 -4.85 13.27
C GLY A 21 -0.23 -6.36 13.51
N THR A 22 -0.40 -6.77 14.77
CA THR A 22 -0.24 -8.14 15.30
C THR A 22 -1.13 -9.22 14.65
N SER A 23 -2.03 -8.86 13.73
CA SER A 23 -2.94 -9.79 13.08
C SER A 23 -2.36 -10.34 11.79
N LEU A 24 -1.81 -11.56 11.84
CA LEU A 24 -1.23 -12.33 10.71
C LEU A 24 -2.26 -12.86 9.70
N ILE A 25 -3.47 -12.29 9.65
CA ILE A 25 -4.58 -12.84 8.86
C ILE A 25 -4.66 -12.13 7.51
N SER A 26 -4.60 -12.89 6.41
CA SER A 26 -4.77 -12.43 5.02
C SER A 26 -3.62 -11.56 4.47
N LEU A 27 -2.39 -12.09 4.54
CA LEU A 27 -1.26 -11.51 3.82
C LEU A 27 -1.44 -11.73 2.30
N LYS A 28 -2.00 -10.74 1.60
CA LYS A 28 -2.17 -10.81 0.15
C LYS A 28 -0.91 -10.30 -0.54
N THR A 29 -0.25 -11.19 -1.28
CA THR A 29 0.86 -10.84 -2.17
C THR A 29 0.32 -10.18 -3.44
N PRO A 30 0.83 -9.01 -3.86
CA PRO A 30 0.42 -8.39 -5.11
C PRO A 30 0.84 -9.25 -6.31
N CYS A 31 -0.03 -9.34 -7.32
CA CYS A 31 0.05 -10.29 -8.43
C CYS A 31 1.17 -10.04 -9.45
N LEU A 32 1.88 -8.90 -9.34
CA LEU A 32 2.82 -8.44 -10.37
C LEU A 32 4.20 -9.11 -10.27
N GLY A 33 4.50 -9.79 -9.17
CA GLY A 33 5.80 -10.46 -8.99
C GLY A 33 6.97 -9.47 -8.84
N LEU A 34 8.15 -10.03 -8.56
CA LEU A 34 9.38 -9.31 -8.23
C LEU A 34 9.77 -8.26 -9.28
N ALA A 35 10.02 -8.71 -10.50
CA ALA A 35 10.58 -7.86 -11.55
C ALA A 35 9.70 -6.64 -11.88
N TRP A 36 8.37 -6.79 -11.88
CA TRP A 36 7.45 -5.72 -12.25
C TRP A 36 7.15 -4.75 -11.10
N THR A 37 7.25 -5.20 -9.86
CA THR A 37 6.96 -4.36 -8.69
C THR A 37 8.05 -3.33 -8.44
N ASN A 38 9.29 -3.64 -8.80
CA ASN A 38 10.45 -2.76 -8.63
C ASN A 38 10.45 -1.59 -9.62
N GLN A 39 9.63 -1.65 -10.68
CA GLN A 39 9.47 -0.57 -11.65
C GLN A 39 8.46 0.51 -11.22
N LEU A 40 7.84 0.38 -10.03
CA LEU A 40 6.84 1.32 -9.54
C LEU A 40 7.48 2.36 -8.62
N GLY A 41 7.46 3.64 -9.02
CA GLY A 41 7.96 4.74 -8.17
C GLY A 41 7.16 4.98 -6.88
N THR A 42 5.94 4.45 -6.77
CA THR A 42 5.12 4.45 -5.54
C THR A 42 4.10 3.30 -5.58
N ARG A 43 3.84 2.70 -4.41
CA ARG A 43 2.85 1.65 -4.19
C ARG A 43 1.97 2.04 -3.02
N ILE A 44 0.65 2.00 -3.24
CA ILE A 44 -0.37 2.37 -2.25
C ILE A 44 -1.30 1.19 -2.02
N ALA A 45 -1.48 0.90 -0.75
CA ALA A 45 -2.39 -0.09 -0.22
C ALA A 45 -3.77 0.51 0.07
N LEU A 46 -4.83 -0.03 -0.55
CA LEU A 46 -6.22 0.25 -0.19
C LEU A 46 -6.80 -0.89 0.65
N LEU A 47 -7.15 -0.55 1.90
CA LEU A 47 -7.67 -1.46 2.89
C LEU A 47 -9.16 -1.23 3.10
N LYS A 48 -9.91 -2.31 3.28
CA LYS A 48 -11.31 -2.29 3.72
C LYS A 48 -11.43 -3.10 5.00
N GLY A 49 -11.94 -2.47 6.05
CA GLY A 49 -12.22 -3.09 7.34
C GLY A 49 -13.56 -2.63 7.90
N LEU A 50 -13.80 -2.99 9.15
CA LEU A 50 -14.94 -2.54 9.94
C LEU A 50 -14.44 -1.61 11.05
N ALA A 51 -15.12 -0.49 11.24
CA ALA A 51 -14.96 0.33 12.43
C ALA A 51 -15.73 -0.30 13.61
N SER A 52 -15.43 0.14 14.83
CA SER A 52 -16.07 -0.38 16.07
C SER A 52 -17.58 -0.21 16.09
N ASN A 53 -18.12 0.77 15.36
CA ASN A 53 -19.54 1.02 15.18
C ASN A 53 -20.19 0.17 14.06
N GLY A 54 -19.46 -0.79 13.48
CA GLY A 54 -19.94 -1.65 12.40
C GLY A 54 -19.95 -0.99 11.02
N THR A 55 -19.53 0.28 10.89
CA THR A 55 -19.45 0.92 9.57
C THR A 55 -18.23 0.44 8.79
N THR A 56 -18.29 0.51 7.47
CA THR A 56 -17.12 0.22 6.64
C THR A 56 -16.06 1.30 6.85
N LYS A 57 -14.87 0.89 7.30
CA LYS A 57 -13.67 1.73 7.32
C LYS A 57 -12.83 1.43 6.08
N ARG A 58 -12.35 2.47 5.40
CA ARG A 58 -11.35 2.32 4.34
C ARG A 58 -10.13 3.15 4.67
N THR A 59 -8.96 2.58 4.41
CA THR A 59 -7.67 3.19 4.72
C THR A 59 -6.78 3.09 3.50
N MET A 60 -6.13 4.20 3.16
CA MET A 60 -5.14 4.30 2.11
C MET A 60 -3.77 4.42 2.79
N LYS A 61 -2.86 3.49 2.50
CA LYS A 61 -1.53 3.42 3.09
C LYS A 61 -0.46 3.45 2.02
N ILE A 62 0.55 4.30 2.15
CA ILE A 62 1.74 4.27 1.31
C ILE A 62 2.61 3.11 1.79
N VAL A 63 2.75 2.05 0.99
CA VAL A 63 3.61 0.90 1.32
C VAL A 63 5.01 1.04 0.72
N PHE A 64 5.16 1.90 -0.29
CA PHE A 64 6.46 2.28 -0.85
C PHE A 64 6.30 3.60 -1.62
N SER A 65 7.27 4.51 -1.52
CA SER A 65 7.36 5.68 -2.39
C SER A 65 8.81 6.15 -2.46
N ALA A 66 9.27 6.53 -3.66
CA ALA A 66 10.62 7.05 -3.87
C ALA A 66 10.81 8.50 -3.37
N TRP A 67 9.71 9.20 -3.06
CA TRP A 67 9.72 10.64 -2.76
C TRP A 67 8.98 11.02 -1.47
N CYS A 68 8.41 10.05 -0.76
CA CYS A 68 7.68 10.30 0.49
C CYS A 68 7.85 9.14 1.47
N HIS A 69 7.73 9.44 2.76
CA HIS A 69 7.71 8.44 3.82
C HIS A 69 6.37 7.68 3.86
N GLU A 70 6.36 6.58 4.61
CA GLU A 70 5.15 5.83 4.92
C GLU A 70 4.10 6.75 5.56
N ALA A 71 2.86 6.66 5.06
CA ALA A 71 1.74 7.45 5.53
C ALA A 71 0.45 6.65 5.40
N SER A 72 -0.55 6.96 6.23
CA SER A 72 -1.85 6.31 6.23
C SER A 72 -2.96 7.30 6.49
N VAL A 73 -4.03 7.25 5.69
CA VAL A 73 -5.19 8.14 5.82
C VAL A 73 -6.48 7.37 5.59
N ASN A 74 -7.54 7.73 6.32
CA ASN A 74 -8.86 7.16 6.07
C ASN A 74 -9.54 7.87 4.90
N PHE A 75 -10.35 7.13 4.15
CA PHE A 75 -11.11 7.71 3.06
C PHE A 75 -12.50 7.08 2.97
N GLU A 76 -13.38 7.75 2.24
CA GLU A 76 -14.68 7.22 1.86
C GLU A 76 -14.90 7.33 0.35
N ILE A 77 -15.88 6.55 -0.12
CA ILE A 77 -16.32 6.54 -1.52
C ILE A 77 -17.77 6.98 -1.50
N THR A 78 -18.04 8.11 -2.14
CA THR A 78 -19.36 8.72 -2.27
C THR A 78 -19.80 8.68 -3.74
N SER A 79 -21.03 9.10 -4.04
CA SER A 79 -21.48 9.29 -5.43
C SER A 79 -20.65 10.34 -6.18
N GLY A 80 -20.03 11.28 -5.46
CA GLY A 80 -19.12 12.28 -6.01
C GLY A 80 -17.66 11.80 -6.14
N GLY A 81 -17.35 10.55 -5.78
CA GLY A 81 -16.00 9.99 -5.85
C GLY A 81 -15.34 9.79 -4.48
N VAL A 82 -14.01 9.84 -4.45
CA VAL A 82 -13.19 9.56 -3.25
C VAL A 82 -12.96 10.82 -2.44
N ARG A 83 -13.23 10.76 -1.12
CA ARG A 83 -12.97 11.86 -0.19
C ARG A 83 -12.08 11.40 0.96
N ALA A 84 -11.05 12.19 1.28
CA ALA A 84 -10.20 11.98 2.44
C ALA A 84 -10.96 12.35 3.72
N LEU A 85 -10.80 11.54 4.77
CA LEU A 85 -11.30 11.82 6.11
C LEU A 85 -10.12 12.37 6.91
N THR A 86 -10.15 13.68 7.21
CA THR A 86 -9.10 14.39 7.96
C THR A 86 -9.39 14.31 9.45
#